data_AF-A0A3B4UHS8-F1
#
_entry.id   AF-A0A3B4UHS8-F1
#
_cell.length_a   1.000
_cell.length_b   1.000
_cell.length_c   1.000
_cell.angle_alpha   90.00
_cell.angle_beta   90.00
_cell.angle_gamma   90.00
#
_symmetry.space_group_name_H-M   'P 1'
#
loop_
_entity.id
_entity.type
_entity.pdbx_description
1 polymer ?
#
loop_
_entity_poly.entity_id
_entity_poly.type
_entity_poly.pdbx_seq_one_letter_code
_entity_poly.pdbx_strand_id
1 'polypeptide(L)'
;MTNPFSTDVFIPENCTNYKTQFERVILVSGDMAMLNSTLVSPDVFDITTVPYSITWYDPKTGQLMSNQTGRTLVHGETLWFLNATLEDSGEYVTILRYGH
;
A
#
# COMPACT_ATOMS: atom_id res chain seq x y z
N MET A 1 0.59 25.62 14.29
CA MET A 1 -0.72 25.08 13.85
C MET A 1 -0.44 24.21 12.64
N THR A 2 -0.39 22.90 12.81
CA THR A 2 -0.17 21.94 11.72
C THR A 2 -1.51 21.60 11.08
N ASN A 3 -1.57 21.69 9.75
CA ASN A 3 -2.76 21.37 8.96
C ASN A 3 -3.04 19.86 9.04
N PRO A 4 -4.21 19.40 9.51
CA PRO A 4 -4.51 17.98 9.70
C PRO A 4 -4.59 17.16 8.39
N PHE A 5 -4.42 17.80 7.23
CA PHE A 5 -4.43 17.17 5.91
C PHE A 5 -3.06 17.09 5.23
N SER A 6 -1.98 17.52 5.89
CA SER A 6 -0.62 17.38 5.33
C SER A 6 -0.03 16.05 5.76
N THR A 7 -0.44 14.97 5.10
CA THR A 7 0.31 13.70 5.13
C THR A 7 1.50 13.90 4.19
N ASP A 8 2.65 14.27 4.74
CA ASP A 8 3.93 14.11 4.04
C ASP A 8 4.16 12.60 3.87
N VAL A 9 3.49 12.02 2.87
CA VAL A 9 3.72 10.65 2.42
C VAL A 9 5.18 10.59 2.02
N PHE A 10 5.93 9.65 2.59
CA PHE A 10 7.29 9.40 2.18
C PHE A 10 7.31 9.01 0.69
N ILE A 11 7.76 9.93 -0.16
CA ILE A 11 7.95 9.71 -1.60
C ILE A 11 9.45 9.51 -1.81
N PRO A 12 9.92 8.32 -2.22
CA PRO A 12 11.30 8.14 -2.62
C PRO A 12 11.68 9.13 -3.73
N GLU A 13 12.93 9.60 -3.74
CA GLU A 13 13.43 10.48 -4.81
C GLU A 13 13.14 9.85 -6.19
N ASN A 14 12.66 10.67 -7.14
CA ASN A 14 12.28 10.27 -8.51
C ASN A 14 10.99 9.43 -8.66
N CYS A 15 10.09 9.41 -7.66
CA CYS A 15 8.75 8.81 -7.79
C CYS A 15 7.67 9.85 -8.09
N THR A 16 6.72 9.50 -8.98
CA THR A 16 5.48 10.28 -9.16
C THR A 16 4.44 9.80 -8.15
N ASN A 17 3.91 10.72 -7.34
CA ASN A 17 2.83 10.40 -6.40
C ASN A 17 1.46 10.58 -7.08
N TYR A 18 0.74 9.47 -7.27
CA TYR A 18 -0.59 9.44 -7.88
C TYR A 18 -1.73 9.83 -6.92
N LYS A 19 -1.38 10.28 -5.71
CA LYS A 19 -2.27 10.66 -4.61
C LYS A 19 -3.07 9.48 -4.04
N THR A 20 -3.60 9.71 -2.84
CA THR A 20 -4.34 8.72 -2.06
C THR A 20 -5.61 8.29 -2.78
N GLN A 21 -5.81 6.98 -2.88
CA GLN A 21 -7.08 6.42 -3.36
C GLN A 21 -8.08 6.32 -2.22
N PHE A 22 -9.35 6.58 -2.52
CA PHE A 22 -10.42 6.65 -1.53
C PHE A 22 -10.98 5.27 -1.13
N GLU A 23 -10.41 4.18 -1.65
CA GLU A 23 -10.84 2.84 -1.27
C GLU A 23 -10.40 2.55 0.17
N ARG A 24 -11.38 2.28 1.02
CA ARG A 24 -11.19 2.02 2.46
C ARG A 24 -11.83 0.70 2.78
N VAL A 25 -11.14 -0.12 3.56
CA VAL A 25 -11.69 -1.36 4.09
C VAL A 25 -11.93 -1.14 5.58
N ILE A 26 -13.18 -1.31 6.02
CA ILE A 26 -13.59 -1.17 7.41
C ILE A 26 -13.92 -2.57 7.93
N LEU A 27 -13.27 -2.97 9.02
CA LEU A 27 -13.33 -4.30 9.61
C LEU A 27 -13.25 -4.20 11.14
N VAL A 28 -13.64 -5.27 11.83
CA VAL A 28 -13.42 -5.42 13.27
C VAL A 28 -12.19 -6.28 13.56
N SER A 29 -11.62 -6.14 14.75
CA SER A 29 -10.47 -6.95 15.16
C SER A 29 -10.79 -8.45 15.06
N GLY A 30 -9.88 -9.23 14.47
CA GLY A 30 -10.10 -10.65 14.18
C GLY A 30 -10.50 -10.94 12.74
N ASP A 31 -10.99 -9.95 12.00
CA ASP A 31 -11.34 -10.10 10.59
C ASP A 31 -10.09 -10.19 9.70
N MET A 32 -10.28 -10.76 8.52
CA MET A 32 -9.30 -10.67 7.45
C MET A 32 -9.51 -9.38 6.65
N ALA A 33 -8.42 -8.66 6.38
CA ALA A 33 -8.43 -7.50 5.51
C ALA A 33 -7.60 -7.78 4.26
N MET A 34 -8.07 -7.29 3.11
CA MET A 34 -7.29 -7.25 1.87
C MET A 34 -7.31 -5.83 1.33
N LEU A 35 -6.13 -5.27 1.12
CA LEU A 35 -5.93 -4.02 0.39
C LEU A 35 -5.45 -4.37 -1.02
N ASN A 36 -6.00 -3.69 -2.03
CA ASN A 36 -5.61 -3.85 -3.42
C ASN A 36 -4.97 -2.57 -3.92
N SER A 37 -3.83 -2.69 -4.62
CA SER A 37 -3.21 -1.57 -5.31
C SER A 37 -3.93 -1.31 -6.62
N THR A 38 -4.24 -0.05 -6.82
CA THR A 38 -4.87 0.43 -8.05
C THR A 38 -3.84 1.10 -8.98
N LEU A 39 -2.56 1.13 -8.58
CA LEU A 39 -1.47 1.63 -9.43
C LEU A 39 -1.28 0.83 -10.72
N VAL A 40 -1.81 -0.38 -10.78
CA VAL A 40 -1.73 -1.25 -11.95
C VAL A 40 -2.99 -1.25 -12.79
N SER A 41 -4.02 -0.50 -12.35
CA SER A 41 -5.26 -0.37 -13.10
C SER A 41 -4.96 0.28 -14.45
N PRO A 42 -5.51 -0.22 -15.57
CA PRO A 42 -5.36 0.40 -16.89
C PRO A 42 -5.78 1.88 -16.91
N ASP A 43 -6.71 2.27 -16.03
CA ASP A 43 -7.18 3.65 -15.89
C ASP A 43 -6.13 4.58 -15.25
N VAL A 44 -5.14 4.01 -14.55
CA VAL A 44 -4.04 4.71 -13.86
C VAL A 44 -2.72 4.53 -14.63
N PHE A 45 -2.47 3.35 -15.20
CA PHE A 45 -1.26 3.00 -15.97
C PHE A 45 -1.50 1.92 -17.03
N ASP A 46 -0.97 2.11 -18.24
CA ASP A 46 -0.92 1.08 -19.28
C ASP A 46 0.32 0.18 -19.10
N ILE A 47 0.23 -0.80 -18.20
CA ILE A 47 1.35 -1.65 -17.77
C ILE A 47 1.79 -2.71 -18.81
N THR A 48 1.22 -2.70 -20.01
CA THR A 48 1.29 -3.85 -20.93
C THR A 48 2.66 -4.17 -21.54
N THR A 49 3.71 -3.36 -21.31
CA THR A 49 4.99 -3.51 -22.03
C THR A 49 6.26 -3.57 -21.19
N VAL A 50 6.23 -3.23 -19.90
CA VAL A 50 7.44 -3.15 -19.07
C VAL A 50 7.28 -3.97 -17.79
N PRO A 51 8.19 -4.93 -17.51
CA PRO A 51 8.21 -5.63 -16.22
C PRO A 51 8.36 -4.65 -15.06
N TYR A 52 7.62 -4.88 -13.97
CA TYR A 52 7.67 -4.03 -12.77
C TYR A 52 7.74 -4.88 -11.51
N SER A 53 8.23 -4.23 -10.45
CA SER A 53 8.11 -4.71 -9.08
C SER A 53 7.20 -3.76 -8.31
N ILE A 54 6.37 -4.32 -7.43
CA ILE A 54 5.50 -3.56 -6.55
C ILE A 54 5.80 -3.93 -5.10
N THR A 55 5.91 -2.92 -4.25
CA THR A 55 6.18 -3.08 -2.82
C THR A 55 5.17 -2.30 -2.01
N TRP A 56 4.77 -2.85 -0.86
CA TRP A 56 3.90 -2.19 0.11
C TRP A 56 4.74 -1.54 1.22
N TYR A 57 4.32 -0.37 1.68
CA TYR A 57 5.01 0.44 2.67
C TYR A 57 4.02 0.97 3.70
N ASP A 58 4.38 0.88 4.97
CA ASP A 58 3.66 1.51 6.07
C ASP A 58 4.33 2.86 6.40
N PRO A 59 3.70 4.00 6.06
CA PRO A 59 4.24 5.32 6.34
C PRO A 59 4.25 5.68 7.83
N LYS A 60 3.44 5.01 8.67
CA LYS A 60 3.41 5.24 10.12
C LYS A 60 4.68 4.70 10.78
N THR A 61 5.13 3.52 10.37
CA THR A 61 6.33 2.87 10.90
C THR A 61 7.58 3.12 10.06
N GLY A 62 7.41 3.58 8.82
CA GLY A 62 8.46 3.79 7.86
C GLY A 62 9.05 2.50 7.28
N GLN A 63 8.33 1.38 7.39
CA GLN A 63 8.83 0.04 7.04
C GLN A 63 8.17 -0.52 5.78
N LEU A 64 8.93 -1.35 5.05
CA LEU A 64 8.38 -2.18 3.99
C LEU A 64 7.56 -3.32 4.60
N MET A 65 6.36 -3.52 4.06
CA MET A 65 5.53 -4.66 4.41
C MET A 65 6.14 -5.94 3.83
N SER A 66 6.04 -7.02 4.58
CA SER A 66 6.58 -8.32 4.21
C SER A 66 5.67 -9.46 4.67
N ASN A 67 5.96 -10.66 4.18
CA ASN A 67 5.25 -11.86 4.61
C ASN A 67 5.63 -12.20 6.06
N GLN A 68 4.62 -12.29 6.93
CA GLN A 68 4.77 -12.73 8.30
C GLN A 68 3.82 -13.88 8.54
N THR A 69 4.36 -15.04 8.92
CA THR A 69 3.58 -16.26 9.14
C THR A 69 2.37 -15.99 10.05
N GLY A 70 1.17 -16.22 9.52
CA GLY A 70 -0.09 -16.07 10.25
C GLY A 70 -0.54 -14.63 10.53
N ARG A 71 0.18 -13.60 10.06
CA ARG A 71 -0.18 -12.19 10.27
C ARG A 71 -0.41 -11.44 8.96
N THR A 72 0.60 -11.40 8.10
CA THR A 72 0.57 -10.64 6.84
C THR A 72 0.98 -11.47 5.64
N LEU A 73 0.31 -11.25 4.52
CA LEU A 73 0.69 -11.78 3.20
C LEU A 73 0.74 -10.63 2.19
N VAL A 74 1.92 -10.41 1.62
CA VAL A 74 2.17 -9.51 0.50
C VAL A 74 2.27 -10.37 -0.76
N HIS A 75 1.33 -10.15 -1.68
CA HIS A 75 1.31 -10.86 -2.96
C HIS A 75 1.02 -9.89 -4.09
N GLY A 76 2.10 -9.43 -4.74
CA GLY A 76 2.05 -8.44 -5.81
C GLY A 76 1.28 -7.19 -5.38
N GLU A 77 0.15 -6.96 -6.04
CA GLU A 77 -0.71 -5.80 -5.85
C GLU A 77 -1.57 -5.88 -4.60
N THR A 78 -1.54 -6.98 -3.86
CA THR A 78 -2.38 -7.16 -2.68
C THR A 78 -1.58 -7.25 -1.39
N LEU A 79 -2.09 -6.62 -0.34
CA LEU A 79 -1.63 -6.76 1.04
C LEU A 79 -2.78 -7.30 1.88
N TRP A 80 -2.53 -8.43 2.54
CA TRP A 80 -3.50 -9.12 3.37
C TRP A 80 -3.08 -9.06 4.83
N PHE A 81 -4.05 -8.75 5.69
CA PHE A 81 -3.99 -8.98 7.12
C PHE A 81 -4.85 -10.18 7.43
N LEU A 82 -4.24 -11.28 7.88
CA LEU A 82 -4.94 -12.54 8.12
C LEU A 82 -5.71 -12.55 9.44
N ASN A 83 -5.31 -11.66 10.36
CA ASN A 83 -5.96 -11.40 11.64
C ASN A 83 -5.71 -9.93 11.98
N ALA A 84 -6.59 -9.05 11.50
CA ALA A 84 -6.42 -7.61 11.66
C ALA A 84 -6.64 -7.17 13.11
N THR A 85 -5.83 -6.23 13.55
CA THR A 85 -5.89 -5.61 14.88
C THR A 85 -6.00 -4.10 14.76
N LEU A 86 -6.31 -3.43 15.88
CA LEU A 86 -6.31 -1.97 15.93
C LEU A 86 -4.94 -1.36 15.63
N GLU A 87 -3.85 -2.10 15.84
CA GLU A 87 -2.49 -1.64 15.51
C GLU A 87 -2.26 -1.52 14.00
N ASP A 88 -2.93 -2.38 13.22
CA ASP A 88 -2.87 -2.43 11.77
C ASP A 88 -3.77 -1.35 11.11
N SER A 89 -4.40 -0.49 11.91
CA SER A 89 -5.15 0.66 11.41
C SER A 89 -4.22 1.75 10.89
N GLY A 90 -4.48 2.22 9.67
CA GLY A 90 -3.70 3.27 9.04
C GLY A 90 -3.83 3.29 7.52
N GLU A 91 -3.00 4.13 6.92
CA GLU A 91 -2.81 4.17 5.47
C GLU A 91 -1.64 3.26 5.09
N TYR A 92 -1.73 2.61 3.94
CA TYR A 92 -0.65 1.82 3.36
C TYR A 92 -0.43 2.27 1.93
N VAL A 93 0.84 2.37 1.55
CA VAL A 93 1.25 2.94 0.26
C VAL A 93 1.90 1.85 -0.58
N THR A 94 1.55 1.80 -1.86
CA THR A 94 2.23 0.96 -2.85
C THR A 94 3.24 1.78 -3.63
N ILE A 95 4.42 1.21 -3.85
CA ILE A 95 5.48 1.79 -4.69
C ILE A 95 5.75 0.81 -5.83
N LEU A 96 5.56 1.28 -7.06
CA LEU A 96 5.87 0.56 -8.29
C LEU A 96 7.23 1.02 -8.84
N ARG A 97 8.09 0.06 -9.20
CA ARG A 97 9.39 0.32 -9.83
C ARG A 97 9.52 -0.50 -11.10
N TYR A 98 9.83 0.14 -12.21
CA TYR A 98 10.14 -0.54 -13.47
C TYR A 98 11.43 -1.34 -13.35
N GLY A 99 11.45 -2.54 -13.93
CA GLY A 99 12.66 -3.31 -14.15
C GLY A 99 13.46 -2.68 -15.29
N HIS A 100 14.75 -2.44 -15.05
CA HIS A 100 15.69 -2.04 -16.10
C HIS A 100 16.23 -3.27 -16.84
#